data_AF-E2SJR6-F1
#
_entry.id   AF-E2SJR6-F1
#
_cell.length_a   1.000
_cell.length_b   1.000
_cell.length_c   1.000
_cell.angle_alpha   90.00
_cell.angle_beta   90.00
_cell.angle_gamma   90.00
#
_symmetry.space_group_name_H-M   'P 1'
#
loop_
_entity.id
_entity.type
_entity.pdbx_description
1 polymer ?
#
loop_
_entity_poly.entity_id
_entity_poly.type
_entity_poly.pdbx_seq_one_letter_code
_entity_poly.pdbx_strand_id
1 'polypeptide(L)'
;MEKKGIRFFLDYVCDIIQQIDNHETLFIFSDIAPLTEIGEQISSRLHIDVQSFAPISLPLILNTISAMNHGQQMEYSLTQTPSLPAASLSENSRSLIDRISQQILQQSLVFLDANKASSSLMVVLLNILKRLKLNYSDEITIRFIIHGAFVIERAVRSDPLPNKKTREIINSHADIYNTISEELDALNNIFNITISKAEIATITQIFLEYM
;
A
#
# COMPACT_ATOMS: atom_id res chain seq x y z
N MET A 1 20.89 -0.24 21.61
CA MET A 1 20.25 -1.01 22.70
C MET A 1 19.23 -2.05 22.20
N GLU A 2 18.95 -2.17 20.89
CA GLU A 2 17.81 -2.95 20.36
C GLU A 2 17.99 -4.47 20.23
N LYS A 3 19.22 -4.99 20.03
CA LYS A 3 19.44 -6.43 19.76
C LYS A 3 19.03 -7.37 20.90
N LYS A 4 19.03 -6.89 22.15
CA LYS A 4 18.64 -7.71 23.31
C LYS A 4 17.13 -7.96 23.36
N GLY A 5 16.33 -6.93 23.07
CA GLY A 5 14.86 -7.00 23.11
C GLY A 5 14.29 -7.97 22.08
N ILE A 6 14.80 -7.93 20.84
CA ILE A 6 14.38 -8.82 19.75
C ILE A 6 14.67 -10.28 20.09
N ARG A 7 15.81 -10.58 20.72
CA ARG A 7 16.17 -11.94 21.11
C ARG A 7 15.24 -12.52 22.18
N PHE A 8 14.90 -11.73 23.20
CA PHE A 8 13.91 -12.13 24.20
C PHE A 8 12.52 -12.33 23.59
N PHE A 9 12.13 -11.49 22.64
CA PHE A 9 10.87 -11.64 21.93
C PHE A 9 10.82 -12.93 21.11
N LEU A 10 11.89 -13.25 20.38
CA LEU A 10 12.01 -14.50 19.64
C LEU A 10 11.93 -15.74 20.54
N ASP A 11 12.64 -15.72 21.67
CA ASP A 11 12.60 -16.80 22.66
C ASP A 11 11.16 -17.02 23.16
N TYR A 12 10.48 -15.94 23.54
CA TYR A 12 9.09 -15.98 23.99
C TYR A 12 8.13 -16.52 22.92
N VAL A 13 8.25 -16.04 21.68
CA VAL A 13 7.40 -16.50 20.57
C VAL A 13 7.63 -17.98 20.29
N CYS A 14 8.87 -18.45 20.31
CA CYS A 14 9.18 -19.85 20.09
C CYS A 14 8.57 -20.76 21.18
N ASP A 15 8.68 -20.35 22.45
CA ASP A 15 8.10 -21.09 23.58
C ASP A 15 6.58 -21.19 23.47
N ILE A 16 5.91 -20.11 23.06
CA ILE A 16 4.45 -20.10 22.84
C ILE A 16 4.06 -21.00 21.67
N ILE A 17 4.78 -20.94 20.55
CA ILE A 17 4.51 -21.81 19.40
C ILE A 17 4.62 -23.27 19.83
N GLN A 18 5.70 -23.67 20.51
CA GLN A 18 5.89 -25.06 20.96
C GLN A 18 4.78 -25.56 21.91
N GLN A 19 4.15 -24.67 22.69
CA GLN A 19 3.03 -25.04 23.56
C GLN A 19 1.71 -25.23 22.80
N ILE A 20 1.57 -24.60 21.64
CA ILE A 20 0.35 -24.61 20.81
C ILE A 20 0.47 -25.62 19.66
N ASP A 21 1.69 -25.93 19.22
CA ASP A 21 1.95 -26.60 17.96
C ASP A 21 1.44 -28.05 17.90
N ASN A 22 0.79 -28.35 16.77
CA ASN A 22 0.27 -29.66 16.36
C ASN A 22 0.95 -30.17 15.06
N HIS A 23 2.14 -29.67 14.71
CA HIS A 23 2.89 -29.95 13.47
C HIS A 23 2.28 -29.34 12.20
N GLU A 24 1.66 -28.16 12.31
CA GLU A 24 1.04 -27.43 11.19
C GLU A 24 1.90 -26.24 10.70
N THR A 25 1.63 -25.76 9.48
CA THR A 25 2.31 -24.59 8.90
C THR A 25 1.95 -23.31 9.68
N LEU A 26 2.97 -22.54 10.09
CA LEU A 26 2.81 -21.25 10.75
C LEU A 26 2.74 -20.12 9.71
N PHE A 27 1.65 -19.35 9.72
CA PHE A 27 1.48 -18.16 8.88
C PHE A 27 1.78 -16.89 9.69
N ILE A 28 2.70 -16.05 9.22
CA ILE A 28 3.06 -14.77 9.82
C ILE A 28 2.68 -13.64 8.87
N PHE A 29 1.86 -12.71 9.33
CA PHE A 29 1.51 -11.49 8.59
C PHE A 29 2.13 -10.29 9.30
N SER A 30 3.06 -9.60 8.64
CA SER A 30 3.69 -8.42 9.23
C SER A 30 4.19 -7.45 8.15
N ASP A 31 4.03 -6.15 8.41
CA ASP A 31 4.52 -5.05 7.56
C ASP A 31 5.75 -4.35 8.14
N ILE A 32 6.20 -4.75 9.33
CA ILE A 32 7.18 -3.99 10.10
C ILE A 32 8.43 -4.84 10.31
N ALA A 33 9.61 -4.30 9.98
CA ALA A 33 10.89 -4.91 10.35
C ALA A 33 11.11 -4.79 11.88
N PRO A 34 11.65 -5.82 12.56
CA PRO A 34 12.24 -7.05 12.01
C PRO A 34 11.23 -8.20 11.85
N LEU A 35 9.93 -7.98 12.11
CA LEU A 35 8.91 -9.03 12.09
C LEU A 35 8.68 -9.60 10.68
N THR A 36 9.04 -8.88 9.62
CA THR A 36 9.08 -9.40 8.25
C THR A 36 10.14 -10.48 8.04
N GLU A 37 11.22 -10.47 8.83
CA GLU A 37 12.37 -11.38 8.73
C GLU A 37 12.36 -12.45 9.84
N ILE A 38 11.41 -12.36 10.78
CA ILE A 38 11.37 -13.24 11.96
C ILE A 38 11.02 -14.69 11.60
N GLY A 39 10.29 -14.89 10.49
CA GLY A 39 9.82 -16.21 10.07
C GLY A 39 10.95 -17.18 9.76
N GLU A 40 12.02 -16.73 9.10
CA GLU A 40 13.20 -17.55 8.82
C GLU A 40 13.88 -17.99 10.13
N GLN A 41 13.94 -17.09 11.11
CA GLN A 41 14.56 -17.37 12.40
C GLN A 41 13.73 -18.40 13.20
N ILE A 42 12.40 -18.29 13.17
CA ILE A 42 11.50 -19.26 13.80
C ILE A 42 11.60 -20.63 13.10
N SER A 43 11.52 -20.65 11.76
CA SER A 43 11.62 -21.90 10.98
C SER A 43 12.94 -22.63 11.23
N SER A 44 14.07 -21.90 11.26
CA SER A 44 15.38 -22.49 11.53
C SER A 44 15.49 -23.10 12.93
N ARG A 45 14.79 -22.52 13.92
CA ARG A 45 14.90 -22.90 15.33
C ARG A 45 13.94 -23.99 15.75
N LEU A 46 12.73 -23.98 15.19
CA LEU A 46 11.66 -24.92 15.52
C LEU A 46 11.50 -26.05 14.48
N HIS A 47 12.17 -25.95 13.32
CA HIS A 47 12.05 -26.90 12.22
C HIS A 47 10.62 -27.08 11.71
N ILE A 48 9.80 -26.03 11.79
CA ILE A 48 8.44 -25.98 11.26
C ILE A 48 8.40 -25.20 9.94
N ASP A 49 7.39 -25.49 9.11
CA ASP A 49 7.10 -24.71 7.91
C ASP A 49 6.53 -23.35 8.34
N VAL A 50 7.24 -22.27 8.00
CA VAL A 50 6.81 -20.89 8.33
C VAL A 50 6.70 -20.10 7.04
N GLN A 51 5.52 -19.55 6.79
CA GLN A 51 5.27 -18.67 5.65
C GLN A 51 5.02 -17.25 6.16
N SER A 52 5.85 -16.31 5.73
CA SER A 52 5.74 -14.89 6.10
C SER A 52 5.20 -14.08 4.94
N PHE A 53 4.22 -13.22 5.20
CA PHE A 53 3.55 -12.42 4.19
C PHE A 53 3.61 -10.93 4.53
N ALA A 54 4.08 -10.18 3.54
CA ALA A 54 4.11 -8.73 3.48
C ALA A 54 3.97 -8.29 2.01
N PRO A 55 3.30 -7.16 1.69
CA PRO A 55 2.60 -6.30 2.64
C PRO A 55 1.23 -6.84 3.05
N ILE A 56 0.83 -6.62 4.31
CA ILE A 56 -0.45 -7.01 4.87
C ILE A 56 -1.55 -6.22 4.17
N SER A 57 -2.52 -6.97 3.63
CA SER A 57 -3.78 -6.44 3.13
C SER A 57 -4.91 -7.39 3.54
N LEU A 58 -6.12 -6.85 3.70
CA LEU A 58 -7.29 -7.67 4.00
C LEU A 58 -7.53 -8.78 2.94
N PRO A 59 -7.40 -8.52 1.62
CA PRO A 59 -7.51 -9.58 0.62
C PRO A 59 -6.50 -10.71 0.79
N LEU A 60 -5.26 -10.39 1.14
CA LEU A 60 -4.22 -11.38 1.41
C LEU A 60 -4.63 -12.30 2.57
N ILE A 61 -5.05 -11.73 3.71
CA ILE A 61 -5.48 -12.49 4.88
C ILE A 61 -6.67 -13.40 4.52
N LEU A 62 -7.70 -12.84 3.86
CA LEU A 62 -8.91 -13.59 3.52
C LEU A 62 -8.62 -14.72 2.52
N ASN A 63 -7.78 -14.48 1.51
CA ASN A 63 -7.39 -15.50 0.55
C ASN A 63 -6.57 -16.61 1.21
N THR A 64 -5.66 -16.28 2.12
CA THR A 64 -4.88 -17.29 2.86
C THR A 64 -5.79 -18.15 3.74
N ILE A 65 -6.70 -17.55 4.50
CA ILE A 65 -7.67 -18.30 5.33
C ILE A 65 -8.57 -19.18 4.46
N SER A 66 -9.05 -18.64 3.33
CA SER A 66 -9.89 -19.41 2.39
C SER A 66 -9.13 -20.61 1.82
N ALA A 67 -7.86 -20.43 1.44
CA ALA A 67 -7.03 -21.51 0.90
C ALA A 67 -6.76 -22.61 1.94
N MET A 68 -6.52 -22.22 3.20
CA MET A 68 -6.33 -23.16 4.31
C MET A 68 -7.56 -24.06 4.51
N ASN A 69 -8.77 -23.50 4.42
CA ASN A 69 -10.01 -24.25 4.57
C ASN A 69 -10.30 -25.22 3.40
N HIS A 70 -9.68 -25.02 2.24
CA HIS A 70 -9.93 -25.82 1.03
C HIS A 70 -8.82 -26.83 0.70
N GLY A 71 -7.76 -26.94 1.52
CA GLY A 71 -6.70 -27.94 1.37
C GLY A 71 -5.90 -27.84 0.06
N GLN A 72 -5.88 -26.66 -0.57
CA GLN A 72 -5.11 -26.44 -1.80
C GLN A 72 -3.68 -26.03 -1.48
N GLN A 73 -2.70 -26.68 -2.11
CA GLN A 73 -1.32 -26.20 -2.11
C GLN A 73 -1.27 -24.84 -2.82
N MET A 74 -0.97 -23.80 -2.05
CA MET A 74 -0.80 -22.44 -2.57
C MET A 74 0.55 -22.35 -3.26
N GLU A 75 0.53 -22.27 -4.59
CA GLU A 75 1.69 -21.85 -5.37
C GLU A 75 1.81 -20.32 -5.22
N TYR A 76 2.51 -19.86 -4.18
CA TYR A 76 2.76 -18.44 -3.96
C TYR A 76 3.73 -17.92 -5.02
N SER A 77 3.19 -17.36 -6.10
CA SER A 77 3.92 -16.32 -6.83
C SER A 77 3.85 -15.05 -5.99
N LEU A 78 5.01 -14.46 -5.67
CA LEU A 78 5.19 -13.17 -4.95
C LEU A 78 4.56 -11.95 -5.64
N THR A 79 3.55 -12.15 -6.49
CA THR A 79 2.96 -11.17 -7.40
C THR A 79 1.45 -11.10 -7.22
N GLN A 80 0.96 -11.09 -5.97
CA GLN A 80 -0.45 -10.76 -5.71
C GLN A 80 -0.60 -9.74 -4.58
N THR A 81 0.11 -8.61 -4.72
CA THR A 81 -0.57 -7.31 -4.59
C THR A 81 -1.82 -7.35 -5.48
N PRO A 82 -2.98 -6.74 -5.10
CA PRO A 82 -4.12 -6.63 -5.99
C PRO A 82 -3.58 -6.24 -7.35
N SER A 83 -3.78 -7.12 -8.32
CA SER A 83 -3.08 -7.04 -9.59
C SER A 83 -3.37 -5.67 -10.17
N LEU A 84 -2.35 -4.80 -10.08
CA LEU A 84 -2.09 -3.83 -11.13
C LEU A 84 -2.35 -4.58 -12.45
N PRO A 85 -2.89 -3.94 -13.48
CA PRO A 85 -2.63 -4.38 -14.83
C PRO A 85 -1.12 -4.23 -15.12
N ALA A 86 -0.27 -4.97 -14.40
CA ALA A 86 1.18 -4.96 -14.45
C ALA A 86 1.68 -5.44 -15.81
N ALA A 87 0.85 -6.18 -16.54
CA ALA A 87 1.07 -6.56 -17.93
C ALA A 87 1.02 -5.37 -18.92
N SER A 88 0.62 -4.17 -18.50
CA SER A 88 0.46 -2.99 -19.37
C SER A 88 1.43 -1.82 -19.09
N LEU A 89 2.26 -1.92 -18.06
CA LEU A 89 3.21 -0.85 -17.70
C LEU A 89 4.59 -1.12 -18.29
N SER A 90 5.16 -0.12 -18.96
CA SER A 90 6.53 -0.19 -19.48
C SER A 90 7.56 -0.36 -18.34
N GLU A 91 8.69 -1.02 -18.61
CA GLU A 91 9.81 -1.12 -17.65
C GLU A 91 10.27 0.26 -17.15
N ASN A 92 10.23 1.27 -18.02
CA ASN A 92 10.55 2.66 -17.67
C ASN A 92 9.62 3.20 -16.57
N SER A 93 8.32 2.93 -16.65
CA SER A 93 7.33 3.39 -15.66
C SER A 93 7.56 2.75 -14.29
N ARG A 94 7.93 1.47 -14.24
CA ARG A 94 8.30 0.80 -12.97
C ARG A 94 9.56 1.43 -12.37
N SER A 95 10.57 1.66 -13.21
CA SER A 95 11.81 2.31 -12.79
C SER A 95 11.59 3.74 -12.26
N LEU A 96 10.60 4.46 -12.78
CA LEU A 96 10.22 5.79 -12.31
C LEU A 96 9.62 5.72 -10.90
N ILE A 97 8.68 4.80 -10.67
CA ILE A 97 8.01 4.67 -9.37
C ILE A 97 9.01 4.30 -8.28
N ASP A 98 9.95 3.39 -8.58
CA ASP A 98 11.03 3.03 -7.65
C ASP A 98 11.89 4.25 -7.32
N ARG A 99 12.24 5.09 -8.32
CA ARG A 99 12.99 6.33 -8.10
C ARG A 99 12.21 7.32 -7.23
N ILE A 100 10.92 7.55 -7.51
CA ILE A 100 10.09 8.45 -6.68
C ILE A 100 10.06 7.94 -5.24
N SER A 101 9.83 6.64 -5.04
CA SER A 101 9.75 6.03 -3.72
C SER A 101 11.07 6.23 -2.95
N GLN A 102 12.19 5.77 -3.53
CA GLN A 102 13.49 5.73 -2.84
C GLN A 102 14.15 7.10 -2.70
N GLN A 103 14.02 7.98 -3.70
CA GLN A 103 14.76 9.25 -3.73
C GLN A 103 13.97 10.42 -3.16
N ILE A 104 12.64 10.38 -3.17
CA ILE A 104 11.79 11.52 -2.77
C ILE A 104 10.98 11.15 -1.53
N LEU A 105 10.17 10.10 -1.63
CA LEU A 105 9.17 9.79 -0.61
C LEU A 105 9.80 9.24 0.67
N GLN A 106 10.76 8.31 0.59
CA GLN A 106 11.44 7.78 1.77
C GLN A 106 12.14 8.83 2.62
N GLN A 107 12.61 9.93 2.00
CA GLN A 107 13.27 11.01 2.72
C GLN A 107 12.29 12.01 3.33
N SER A 108 11.04 12.00 2.88
CA SER A 108 10.05 13.05 3.19
C SER A 108 8.89 12.56 4.05
N LEU A 109 8.49 11.29 3.88
CA LEU A 109 7.40 10.67 4.63
C LEU A 109 7.94 10.16 5.97
N VAL A 110 7.18 10.40 7.03
CA VAL A 110 7.50 10.04 8.41
C VAL A 110 6.58 8.91 8.89
N PHE A 111 5.33 8.92 8.44
CA PHE A 111 4.28 8.00 8.92
C PHE A 111 3.93 6.91 7.90
N LEU A 112 4.12 7.17 6.61
CA LEU A 112 3.84 6.22 5.54
C LEU A 112 5.07 5.44 5.08
N ASP A 113 4.85 4.18 4.74
CA ASP A 113 5.77 3.43 3.89
C ASP A 113 5.71 3.96 2.46
N ALA A 114 6.86 4.45 1.97
CA ALA A 114 6.98 5.07 0.66
C ALA A 114 6.65 4.12 -0.51
N ASN A 115 7.01 2.84 -0.41
CA ASN A 115 6.77 1.85 -1.46
C ASN A 115 5.29 1.46 -1.51
N LYS A 116 4.65 1.30 -0.34
CA LYS A 116 3.21 1.02 -0.22
C LYS A 116 2.41 2.21 -0.77
N ALA A 117 2.76 3.43 -0.36
CA ALA A 117 2.12 4.64 -0.85
C ALA A 117 2.24 4.77 -2.37
N SER A 118 3.45 4.66 -2.92
CA SER A 118 3.69 4.82 -4.36
C SER A 118 2.98 3.73 -5.20
N SER A 119 2.99 2.48 -4.73
CA SER A 119 2.33 1.37 -5.43
C SER A 119 0.81 1.50 -5.40
N SER A 120 0.23 1.82 -4.24
CA SER A 120 -1.23 2.03 -4.13
C SER A 120 -1.70 3.22 -4.96
N LEU A 121 -0.95 4.33 -4.94
CA LEU A 121 -1.26 5.50 -5.76
C LEU A 121 -1.13 5.19 -7.26
N MET A 122 -0.18 4.35 -7.66
CA MET A 122 -0.05 3.95 -9.07
C MET A 122 -1.30 3.21 -9.58
N VAL A 123 -1.86 2.30 -8.77
CA VAL A 123 -3.13 1.62 -9.10
C VAL A 123 -4.24 2.64 -9.34
N VAL A 124 -4.41 3.56 -8.38
CA VAL A 124 -5.45 4.60 -8.43
C VAL A 124 -5.27 5.51 -9.64
N LEU A 125 -4.03 5.94 -9.92
CA LEU A 125 -3.72 6.78 -11.08
C LEU A 125 -4.16 6.12 -12.39
N LEU A 126 -3.82 4.85 -12.60
CA LEU A 126 -4.15 4.14 -13.83
C LEU A 126 -5.67 4.01 -14.03
N ASN A 127 -6.41 3.79 -12.95
CA ASN A 127 -7.86 3.77 -13.00
C ASN A 127 -8.44 5.15 -13.35
N ILE A 128 -7.94 6.21 -12.73
CA ILE A 128 -8.36 7.59 -13.04
C ILE A 128 -8.08 7.91 -14.51
N LEU A 129 -6.87 7.63 -15.00
CA LEU A 129 -6.48 7.87 -16.40
C LEU A 129 -7.41 7.12 -17.36
N LYS A 130 -7.72 5.85 -17.07
CA LYS A 130 -8.64 5.04 -17.86
C LYS A 130 -10.06 5.62 -17.88
N ARG A 131 -10.58 6.04 -16.72
CA ARG A 131 -11.95 6.61 -16.60
C ARG A 131 -12.07 7.97 -17.28
N LEU A 132 -11.05 8.81 -17.14
CA LEU A 132 -10.98 10.14 -17.76
C LEU A 132 -10.51 10.11 -19.23
N LYS A 133 -10.16 8.92 -19.75
CA LYS A 133 -9.62 8.72 -21.11
C LYS A 133 -8.36 9.55 -21.38
N LEU A 134 -7.53 9.73 -20.35
CA LEU A 134 -6.25 10.43 -20.44
C LEU A 134 -5.12 9.46 -20.74
N ASN A 135 -4.10 9.94 -21.46
CA ASN A 135 -2.90 9.17 -21.71
C ASN A 135 -1.97 9.21 -20.50
N TYR A 136 -1.26 8.11 -20.29
CA TYR A 136 -0.17 8.08 -19.32
C TYR A 136 0.94 9.04 -19.74
N SER A 137 1.46 9.81 -18.78
CA SER A 137 2.72 10.54 -18.91
C SER A 137 3.51 10.45 -17.61
N ASP A 138 4.84 10.53 -17.70
CA ASP A 138 5.69 10.56 -16.51
C ASP A 138 5.42 11.81 -15.67
N GLU A 139 5.06 12.92 -16.31
CA GLU A 139 4.76 14.19 -15.64
C GLU A 139 3.52 14.09 -14.74
N ILE A 140 2.39 13.60 -15.27
CA ILE A 140 1.17 13.45 -14.46
C ILE A 140 1.37 12.41 -13.35
N THR A 141 2.17 11.38 -13.64
CA THR A 141 2.54 10.34 -12.68
C THR A 141 3.34 10.93 -11.52
N ILE A 142 4.43 11.64 -11.82
CA ILE A 142 5.25 12.28 -10.78
C ILE A 142 4.40 13.22 -9.92
N ARG A 143 3.60 14.09 -10.55
CA ARG A 143 2.75 15.04 -9.83
C ARG A 143 1.75 14.33 -8.94
N PHE A 144 1.03 13.34 -9.47
CA PHE A 144 0.00 12.61 -8.74
C PHE A 144 0.58 11.79 -7.58
N ILE A 145 1.64 11.00 -7.83
CA ILE A 145 2.24 10.14 -6.79
C ILE A 145 2.79 10.97 -5.64
N ILE A 146 3.50 12.08 -5.92
CA ILE A 146 4.06 12.94 -4.88
C ILE A 146 2.94 13.62 -4.09
N HIS A 147 1.98 14.27 -4.77
CA HIS A 147 0.89 14.97 -4.07
C HIS A 147 0.01 14.02 -3.29
N GLY A 148 -0.33 12.87 -3.88
CA GLY A 148 -1.10 11.81 -3.26
C GLY A 148 -0.43 11.29 -2.00
N ALA A 149 0.88 11.02 -2.03
CA ALA A 149 1.60 10.53 -0.86
C ALA A 149 1.52 11.51 0.31
N PHE A 150 1.71 12.81 0.07
CA PHE A 150 1.58 13.82 1.13
C PHE A 150 0.13 14.06 1.59
N VAL A 151 -0.86 13.84 0.72
CA VAL A 151 -2.28 13.86 1.12
C VAL A 151 -2.56 12.71 2.09
N ILE A 152 -2.13 11.49 1.76
CA ILE A 152 -2.28 10.33 2.65
C ILE A 152 -1.54 10.60 3.97
N GLU A 153 -0.31 11.11 3.92
CA GLU A 153 0.52 11.40 5.11
C GLU A 153 -0.19 12.34 6.09
N ARG A 154 -0.84 13.39 5.56
CA ARG A 154 -1.61 14.35 6.36
C ARG A 154 -2.93 13.76 6.85
N ALA A 155 -3.59 12.94 6.05
CA ALA A 155 -4.81 12.26 6.46
C ALA A 155 -4.54 11.28 7.62
N VAL A 156 -3.40 10.58 7.61
CA VAL A 156 -2.93 9.76 8.75
C VAL A 156 -2.77 10.62 10.01
N ARG A 157 -2.23 11.84 9.86
CA ARG A 157 -2.08 12.81 10.95
C ARG A 157 -3.39 13.51 11.35
N SER A 158 -4.49 13.29 10.63
CA SER A 158 -5.75 14.05 10.78
C SER A 158 -5.56 15.57 10.68
N ASP A 159 -4.64 16.02 9.81
CA ASP A 159 -4.27 17.44 9.62
C ASP A 159 -4.40 17.86 8.14
N PRO A 160 -5.63 17.88 7.58
CA PRO A 160 -5.84 18.14 6.17
C PRO A 160 -5.60 19.61 5.82
N LEU A 161 -5.03 19.85 4.63
CA LEU A 161 -4.85 21.22 4.13
C LEU A 161 -6.13 21.75 3.48
N PRO A 162 -6.55 22.99 3.80
CA PRO A 162 -7.68 23.62 3.15
C PRO A 162 -7.33 23.99 1.70
N ASN A 163 -8.29 23.86 0.79
CA ASN A 163 -8.16 24.33 -0.58
C ASN A 163 -9.19 25.46 -0.83
N LYS A 164 -8.68 26.64 -1.19
CA LYS A 164 -9.51 27.85 -1.38
C LYS A 164 -10.51 27.70 -2.53
N LYS A 165 -10.22 26.81 -3.49
CA LYS A 165 -11.02 26.54 -4.69
C LYS A 165 -11.90 25.30 -4.59
N THR A 166 -11.98 24.63 -3.43
CA THR A 166 -12.76 23.39 -3.29
C THR A 166 -14.19 23.53 -3.80
N ARG A 167 -14.88 24.61 -3.42
CA ARG A 167 -16.27 24.83 -3.85
C ARG A 167 -16.39 25.08 -5.35
N GLU A 168 -15.46 25.82 -5.92
CA GLU A 168 -15.40 26.11 -7.35
C GLU A 168 -15.17 24.83 -8.15
N ILE A 169 -14.20 23.99 -7.73
CA ILE A 169 -13.88 22.72 -8.40
C ILE A 169 -15.08 21.77 -8.34
N ILE A 170 -15.71 21.62 -7.17
CA ILE A 170 -16.88 20.74 -7.02
C ILE A 170 -18.05 21.22 -7.89
N ASN A 171 -18.25 22.53 -8.04
CA ASN A 171 -19.37 23.05 -8.82
C ASN A 171 -19.11 23.04 -10.33
N SER A 172 -17.88 23.34 -10.76
CA SER A 172 -17.55 23.51 -12.18
C SER A 172 -17.07 22.22 -12.84
N HIS A 173 -16.54 21.27 -12.07
CA HIS A 173 -15.90 20.04 -12.56
C HIS A 173 -16.33 18.82 -11.71
N ALA A 174 -17.63 18.74 -11.41
CA ALA A 174 -18.20 17.75 -10.50
C ALA A 174 -17.94 16.29 -10.96
N ASP A 175 -18.00 16.04 -12.26
CA ASP A 175 -17.77 14.75 -12.89
C ASP A 175 -16.35 14.22 -12.66
N ILE A 176 -15.35 15.08 -12.85
CA ILE A 176 -13.93 14.76 -12.65
C ILE A 176 -13.65 14.62 -11.17
N TYR A 177 -14.18 15.53 -10.34
CA TYR A 177 -14.06 15.44 -8.89
C TYR A 177 -14.63 14.13 -8.34
N ASN A 178 -15.84 13.76 -8.76
CA ASN A 178 -16.51 12.54 -8.30
C ASN A 178 -15.75 11.28 -8.75
N THR A 179 -15.29 11.25 -10.00
CA THR A 179 -14.44 10.16 -10.51
C THR A 179 -13.20 9.97 -9.64
N ILE A 180 -12.50 11.06 -9.34
CA ILE A 180 -11.30 11.02 -8.49
C ILE A 180 -11.64 10.62 -7.05
N SER A 181 -12.73 11.16 -6.49
CA SER A 181 -13.18 10.84 -5.15
C SER A 181 -13.49 9.36 -4.98
N GLU A 182 -14.14 8.73 -5.97
CA GLU A 182 -14.45 7.30 -5.96
C GLU A 182 -13.19 6.45 -6.01
N GLU A 183 -12.24 6.79 -6.89
CA GLU A 183 -10.98 6.03 -6.99
C GLU A 183 -10.08 6.21 -5.76
N LEU A 184 -10.09 7.39 -5.14
CA LEU A 184 -9.35 7.64 -3.90
C LEU A 184 -9.94 6.91 -2.68
N ASP A 185 -11.20 6.47 -2.73
CA ASP A 185 -11.81 5.73 -1.62
C ASP A 185 -11.12 4.38 -1.36
N ALA A 186 -10.50 3.80 -2.38
CA ALA A 186 -9.63 2.64 -2.21
C ALA A 186 -8.48 2.92 -1.22
N LEU A 187 -7.94 4.13 -1.21
CA LEU A 187 -6.86 4.53 -0.30
C LEU A 187 -7.36 4.75 1.13
N ASN A 188 -8.60 5.22 1.32
CA ASN A 188 -9.21 5.33 2.64
C ASN A 188 -9.21 3.97 3.34
N ASN A 189 -9.58 2.91 2.62
CA ASN A 189 -9.58 1.55 3.14
C ASN A 189 -8.17 0.98 3.35
N ILE A 190 -7.24 1.20 2.41
CA ILE A 190 -5.88 0.66 2.50
C ILE A 190 -5.09 1.27 3.66
N PHE A 191 -5.22 2.57 3.88
CA PHE A 191 -4.46 3.30 4.90
C PHE A 191 -5.26 3.58 6.17
N ASN A 192 -6.54 3.18 6.21
CA ASN A 192 -7.47 3.44 7.30
C ASN A 192 -7.53 4.95 7.65
N ILE A 193 -7.76 5.77 6.62
CA ILE A 193 -7.80 7.24 6.69
C ILE A 193 -9.11 7.78 6.12
N THR A 194 -9.32 9.09 6.27
CA THR A 194 -10.37 9.82 5.55
C THR A 194 -9.75 11.01 4.84
N ILE A 195 -9.66 10.94 3.53
CA ILE A 195 -9.18 12.07 2.71
C ILE A 195 -10.26 13.15 2.66
N SER A 196 -9.87 14.39 2.99
CA SER A 196 -10.82 15.50 3.03
C SER A 196 -11.24 15.95 1.62
N LYS A 197 -12.44 16.53 1.50
CA LYS A 197 -12.93 17.12 0.23
C LYS A 197 -11.99 18.18 -0.34
N ALA A 198 -11.29 18.91 0.54
CA ALA A 198 -10.33 19.92 0.15
C ALA A 198 -9.10 19.30 -0.55
N GLU A 199 -8.61 18.17 -0.04
CA GLU A 199 -7.49 17.46 -0.63
C GLU A 199 -7.87 16.72 -1.91
N ILE A 200 -9.07 16.14 -1.98
CA ILE A 200 -9.60 15.60 -3.22
C ILE A 200 -9.64 16.70 -4.29
N ALA A 201 -10.11 17.91 -3.95
CA ALA A 201 -10.11 19.03 -4.89
C ALA A 201 -8.70 19.45 -5.34
N THR A 202 -7.70 19.37 -4.45
CA THR A 202 -6.29 19.60 -4.83
C THR A 202 -5.80 18.55 -5.82
N ILE A 203 -6.13 17.27 -5.60
CA ILE A 203 -5.80 16.21 -6.54
C ILE A 203 -6.54 16.40 -7.87
N THR A 204 -7.82 16.78 -7.85
CA THR A 204 -8.60 17.11 -9.05
C THR A 204 -7.93 18.17 -9.90
N GLN A 205 -7.36 19.20 -9.27
CA GLN A 205 -6.67 20.26 -9.98
C GLN A 205 -5.50 19.77 -10.84
N ILE A 206 -4.80 18.70 -10.42
CA ILE A 206 -3.72 18.09 -11.20
C ILE A 206 -4.25 17.63 -12.56
N PHE A 207 -5.42 16.96 -12.58
CA PHE A 207 -5.99 16.40 -13.81
C PHE A 207 -6.64 17.45 -14.70
N LEU A 208 -7.17 18.53 -14.13
CA LEU A 208 -7.74 19.65 -14.90
C LEU A 208 -6.72 20.33 -15.83
N GLU A 209 -5.42 20.23 -15.53
CA GLU A 209 -4.37 20.77 -16.38
C GLU A 209 -4.06 19.90 -17.62
N TYR A 210 -4.61 18.68 -17.69
CA TYR A 210 -4.41 17.73 -18.79
C TYR A 210 -5.67 17.46 -19.62
N MET A 211 -6.76 18.20 -19.35
CA MET A 211 -8.01 18.14 -20.11
C MET A 211 -8.11 19.32 -21.08
#